data_AF-A0A0Q4GDM9-F1
#
_entry.id   AF-A0A0Q4GDM9-F1
#
_cell.length_a   1.000
_cell.length_b   1.000
_cell.length_c   1.000
_cell.angle_alpha   90.00
_cell.angle_beta   90.00
_cell.angle_gamma   90.00
#
_symmetry.space_group_name_H-M   'P 1'
#
loop_
_entity.id
_entity.type
_entity.pdbx_description
1 polymer ?
#
loop_
_entity_poly.entity_id
_entity_poly.type
_entity_poly.pdbx_seq_one_letter_code
_entity_poly.pdbx_strand_id
1 'polypeptide(L)' 'MDTPIPPLPETIEAFLTLHDMAPVTFGRLAAKDPHFVRDIRGGRRVWPETDAKIRAFMASHTPPVEQKRAA' A
#
# COMPACT_ATOMS: atom_id res chain seq x y z
N MET A 1 24.56 -6.17 -6.29
CA MET A 1 23.76 -5.22 -5.50
C MET A 1 22.40 -5.87 -5.36
N ASP A 2 22.12 -6.46 -4.20
CA ASP A 2 20.83 -7.08 -3.91
C ASP A 2 19.81 -5.95 -3.94
N THR A 3 18.96 -5.90 -4.96
CA THR A 3 17.88 -4.92 -5.02
C THR A 3 16.87 -5.37 -3.97
N PRO A 4 16.77 -4.71 -2.80
CA PRO A 4 15.82 -5.16 -1.80
C PRO A 4 14.43 -4.95 -2.39
N ILE A 5 13.58 -5.97 -2.25
CA ILE A 5 12.14 -5.78 -2.41
C ILE A 5 11.78 -4.62 -1.48
N PRO A 6 11.19 -3.52 -1.99
CA PRO A 6 10.95 -2.35 -1.17
C PRO A 6 10.14 -2.77 0.06
N PRO A 7 10.50 -2.28 1.25
CA PRO A 7 9.77 -2.60 2.45
C PRO A 7 8.31 -2.15 2.27
N LEU A 8 7.42 -2.92 2.89
CA LEU A 8 5.98 -2.70 2.81
C LEU A 8 5.55 -1.24 3.04
N PRO A 9 6.08 -0.48 4.03
CA PRO A 9 5.78 0.95 4.18
C PRO A 9 6.03 1.78 2.93
N GLU A 10 7.22 1.67 2.32
CA GLU A 10 7.59 2.46 1.14
C GLU A 10 6.67 2.13 -0.05
N THR A 11 6.33 0.85 -0.22
CA THR A 11 5.40 0.41 -1.27
C THR A 11 4.00 0.99 -1.06
N ILE A 12 3.52 0.99 0.19
CA ILE A 12 2.23 1.60 0.54
C ILE A 12 2.27 3.10 0.28
N GLU A 13 3.32 3.81 0.67
CA GLU A 13 3.41 5.27 0.48
C GLU A 13 3.42 5.67 -0.99
N ALA A 14 4.14 4.92 -1.84
CA ALA A 14 4.08 5.10 -3.28
C ALA A 14 2.65 4.89 -3.81
N PHE A 15 1.97 3.83 -3.37
CA PHE A 15 0.57 3.58 -3.74
C PHE A 15 -0.38 4.70 -3.29
N LEU A 16 -0.27 5.16 -2.04
CA LEU A 16 -1.09 6.25 -1.52
C LEU A 16 -0.91 7.54 -2.34
N THR A 17 0.35 7.85 -2.70
CA THR A 17 0.68 9.02 -3.52
C THR A 17 0.14 8.89 -4.94
N LEU A 18 0.26 7.71 -5.56
CA LEU A 18 -0.23 7.45 -6.91
C LEU A 18 -1.77 7.53 -7.01
N HIS A 19 -2.48 7.14 -5.95
CA HIS A 19 -3.93 7.12 -5.92
C HIS A 19 -4.57 8.33 -5.21
N ASP A 20 -3.77 9.28 -4.72
CA ASP A 20 -4.22 10.36 -3.83
C ASP A 20 -5.10 9.83 -2.68
N MET A 21 -4.72 8.66 -2.14
CA MET A 21 -5.53 7.92 -1.17
C MET A 21 -5.07 8.22 0.26
N ALA A 22 -6.01 8.51 1.15
CA ALA A 22 -5.70 8.67 2.57
C ALA A 22 -5.22 7.35 3.20
N PRO A 23 -4.17 7.37 4.07
CA PRO A 23 -3.63 6.17 4.71
C PRO A 23 -4.66 5.44 5.58
N VAL A 24 -5.59 6.19 6.18
CA VAL A 24 -6.71 5.66 6.98
C VAL A 24 -7.67 4.86 6.11
N THR A 25 -8.00 5.37 4.91
CA THR A 25 -8.87 4.70 3.95
C THR A 25 -8.23 3.42 3.45
N PHE A 26 -6.94 3.49 3.08
CA PHE A 26 -6.18 2.32 2.66
C PHE A 26 -6.16 1.23 3.74
N GLY A 27 -5.84 1.58 4.98
CA GLY A 27 -5.83 0.63 6.09
C GLY A 27 -7.19 -0.04 6.27
N ARG A 28 -8.29 0.72 6.19
CA ARG A 28 -9.66 0.19 6.28
C ARG A 28 -10.01 -0.75 5.11
N LEU A 29 -9.54 -0.48 3.89
CA LEU A 29 -9.83 -1.31 2.72
C LEU A 29 -8.95 -2.56 2.65
N ALA A 30 -7.65 -2.41 2.88
CA ALA A 30 -6.65 -3.46 2.67
C ALA A 30 -6.45 -4.34 3.92
N ALA A 31 -6.42 -3.74 5.11
CA ALA A 31 -6.18 -4.42 6.38
C ALA A 31 -7.42 -4.54 7.28
N LYS A 32 -8.55 -3.92 6.90
CA LYS A 32 -9.71 -3.66 7.79
C LYS A 32 -9.34 -2.92 9.07
N ASP A 33 -8.23 -2.19 9.06
CA ASP A 33 -7.70 -1.46 10.21
C ASP A 33 -7.23 -0.05 9.80
N PRO A 34 -7.88 1.03 10.25
CA PRO A 34 -7.54 2.40 9.85
C PRO A 34 -6.18 2.88 10.37
N HIS A 35 -5.64 2.25 11.41
CA HIS A 35 -4.35 2.63 12.00
C HIS A 35 -3.18 1.87 11.36
N PHE A 36 -3.44 0.94 10.45
CA PHE A 36 -2.46 0.03 9.89
C PHE A 36 -1.19 0.72 9.37
N VAL A 37 -1.36 1.78 8.57
CA VAL A 37 -0.24 2.55 8.01
C VAL A 37 0.52 3.30 9.09
N ARG A 38 -0.18 3.86 10.09
CA ARG A 38 0.45 4.54 11.23
C ARG A 38 1.28 3.57 12.06
N ASP A 39 0.74 2.40 12.33
CA ASP A 39 1.41 1.36 13.11
C ASP A 39 2.64 0.80 12.37
N ILE A 40 2.54 0.55 11.06
CA ILE A 40 3.71 0.18 10.24
C ILE A 40 4.79 1.26 10.28
N ARG A 41 4.40 2.55 10.17
CA ARG A 41 5.35 3.68 10.30
C ARG A 41 6.02 3.70 11.67
N GLY A 42 5.33 3.25 12.71
CA GLY A 42 5.88 3.07 14.06
C GLY A 42 6.74 1.82 14.23
N GLY A 43 6.98 1.03 13.17
CA GLY A 43 7.78 -0.20 13.24
C GLY A 43 6.98 -1.44 13.68
N ARG A 44 5.64 -1.40 13.60
CA ARG A 44 4.82 -2.58 13.91
C ARG A 44 5.19 -3.76 13.00
N ARG A 45 5.36 -4.92 13.62
CA ARG A 45 5.55 -6.18 12.90
C ARG A 45 4.28 -6.55 12.14
N VAL A 46 4.41 -6.76 10.83
CA VAL A 46 3.33 -7.25 9.97
C VAL A 46 3.53 -8.74 9.74
N TRP A 47 2.45 -9.49 9.90
CA TRP A 47 2.43 -10.92 9.62
C TRP A 47 2.55 -11.15 8.11
N PRO A 48 3.27 -12.19 7.66
CA PRO A 48 3.44 -12.46 6.24
C PRO A 48 2.10 -12.65 5.50
N GLU A 49 1.08 -13.19 6.16
CA GLU A 49 -0.28 -13.28 5.62
C GLU A 49 -0.92 -11.91 5.35
N THR A 50 -0.67 -10.95 6.25
CA THR A 50 -1.16 -9.57 6.08
C THR A 50 -0.37 -8.86 5.00
N ASP A 51 0.95 -9.00 4.95
CA ASP A 51 1.79 -8.46 3.87
C ASP A 51 1.30 -8.98 2.50
N ALA A 52 1.07 -10.29 2.37
CA ALA A 52 0.54 -10.88 1.14
C ALA A 52 -0.84 -10.31 0.75
N LYS A 53 -1.76 -10.13 1.71
CA LYS A 53 -3.07 -9.51 1.46
C LYS A 53 -2.94 -8.05 1.01
N ILE A 54 -2.08 -7.28 1.66
CA ILE A 54 -1.81 -5.89 1.28
C ILE A 54 -1.24 -5.80 -0.13
N ARG A 55 -0.27 -6.65 -0.46
CA ARG A 55 0.32 -6.73 -1.80
C ARG A 55 -0.72 -7.13 -2.84
N ALA A 56 -1.55 -8.13 -2.55
CA ALA A 56 -2.63 -8.54 -3.44
C ALA A 56 -3.67 -7.43 -3.64
N PHE A 57 -3.99 -6.67 -2.58
CA PHE A 57 -4.87 -5.51 -2.65
C PHE A 57 -4.28 -4.42 -3.56
N MET A 58 -3.02 -4.02 -3.34
CA MET A 58 -2.33 -3.04 -4.18
C MET A 58 -2.23 -3.51 -5.63
N ALA A 59 -1.93 -4.79 -5.87
CA ALA A 59 -1.89 -5.36 -7.21
C ALA A 59 -3.27 -5.33 -7.90
N SER A 60 -4.34 -5.63 -7.15
CA SER A 60 -5.72 -5.57 -7.65
C SER A 60 -6.21 -4.13 -7.87
N HIS A 61 -5.65 -3.17 -7.12
CA HIS A 61 -5.94 -1.74 -7.25
C HIS A 61 -4.97 -1.02 -8.17
N THR A 62 -4.02 -1.71 -8.82
CA THR A 62 -3.16 -1.11 -9.85
C THR A 62 -4.09 -0.36 -10.80
N PRO A 63 -3.97 0.97 -10.90
CA PRO A 63 -4.79 1.69 -11.84
C PRO A 63 -4.42 1.09 -13.20
N PRO A 64 -5.38 0.85 -14.11
CA PRO A 64 -5.01 0.53 -15.47
C PRO A 64 -3.99 1.58 -15.88
N VAL A 65 -2.81 1.12 -16.29
CA VAL A 65 -1.82 1.97 -16.92
C VAL A 65 -2.60 2.64 -18.05
N GLU A 66 -2.85 3.96 -17.93
CA GLU A 66 -3.84 4.78 -18.66
C GLU A 66 -5.17 5.03 -17.90
N GLN A 67 -5.30 6.22 -17.28
CA GLN A 67 -6.52 7.06 -17.27
C GLN A 67 -6.18 8.46 -16.72
N LYS A 68 -5.30 9.18 -17.44
CA LYS A 68 -5.26 10.65 -17.57
C LYS A 68 -4.11 11.04 -18.52
N ARG A 69 -4.27 10.75 -19.81
CA ARG A 69 -3.94 11.77 -20.80
C ARG A 69 -5.21 12.60 -20.97
N ALA A 70 -5.20 13.79 -20.38
CA ALA A 70 -6.13 14.82 -20.75
C ALA A 70 -5.97 15.07 -22.26
N ALA A 71 -7.06 14.88 -23.00
CA ALA A 71 -7.30 15.35 -24.36
C ALA A 71 -8.58 16.19 -24.31
#